data_AF-A0A1I5RLK6-F1
#
_entry.id   AF-A0A1I5RLK6-F1
#
_cell.length_a   1.000
_cell.length_b   1.000
_cell.length_c   1.000
_cell.angle_alpha   90.00
_cell.angle_beta   90.00
_cell.angle_gamma   90.00
#
_symmetry.space_group_name_H-M   'P 1'
#
loop_
_entity.id
_entity.type
_entity.pdbx_description
1 polymer ?
#
loop_
_entity_poly.entity_id
_entity_poly.type
_entity_poly.pdbx_seq_one_letter_code
_entity_poly.pdbx_strand_id
1 'polypeptide(L)'
;MAEFIRSYLFYVFHSLTKYDIVAIGWVIFLAVLLLVLAAFIKRHSLQYFILFLSILLLFFGPVGTKLVLDNYLRKADITINKVKALKYSNSVIVTGTITNSSRLPFKKCDIALLFTKPSNNNIMKKVTNTLKPLHTFVWDMNTTLEKKETKQFKIIVDSFKIKDFNLTVQPRCYP
;
A
#
# COMPACT_ATOMS: atom_id res chain seq x y z
N MET A 1 13.85 -6.49 8.34
CA MET A 1 12.40 -6.66 8.65
C MET A 1 11.86 -5.50 9.45
N ALA A 2 12.47 -5.10 10.58
CA ALA A 2 12.01 -3.98 11.39
C ALA A 2 11.85 -2.66 10.61
N GLU A 3 12.79 -2.34 9.72
CA GLU A 3 12.73 -1.10 8.90
C GLU A 3 11.57 -1.09 7.89
N PHE A 4 11.28 -2.24 7.26
CA PHE A 4 10.15 -2.36 6.34
C PHE A 4 8.82 -2.15 7.10
N ILE A 5 8.64 -2.84 8.23
CA ILE A 5 7.43 -2.73 9.07
C ILE A 5 7.28 -1.31 9.61
N ARG A 6 8.36 -0.69 10.09
CA ARG A 6 8.36 0.70 10.57
C ARG A 6 7.97 1.66 9.46
N SER A 7 8.58 1.54 8.27
CA SER A 7 8.24 2.39 7.13
C SER A 7 6.78 2.19 6.66
N TYR A 8 6.26 0.97 6.76
CA TYR A 8 4.91 0.64 6.34
C TYR A 8 3.88 1.16 7.35
N LEU A 9 4.15 1.01 8.66
CA LEU A 9 3.32 1.62 9.71
C LEU A 9 3.30 3.14 9.57
N PHE A 10 4.46 3.77 9.35
CA PHE A 10 4.52 5.20 9.13
C PHE A 10 3.72 5.63 7.90
N TYR A 11 3.82 4.87 6.80
CA TYR A 11 2.98 5.07 5.62
C TYR A 11 1.50 4.99 5.97
N VAL A 12 1.06 3.93 6.66
CA VAL A 12 -0.35 3.75 7.02
C VAL A 12 -0.84 4.91 7.88
N PHE A 13 -0.14 5.26 8.98
CA PHE A 13 -0.56 6.34 9.87
C PHE A 13 -0.54 7.72 9.21
N HIS A 14 0.45 8.01 8.36
CA HIS A 14 0.54 9.30 7.69
C HIS A 14 -0.38 9.38 6.46
N SER A 15 -0.79 8.23 5.91
CA SER A 15 -1.80 8.14 4.85
C SER A 15 -3.23 8.28 5.39
N LEU A 16 -3.46 8.23 6.72
CA LEU A 16 -4.78 8.49 7.30
C LEU A 16 -5.20 9.93 7.03
N THR A 17 -6.04 10.13 6.01
CA THR A 17 -6.64 11.42 5.74
C THR A 17 -7.99 11.53 6.44
N LYS A 18 -8.56 12.74 6.44
CA LYS A 18 -9.90 13.02 6.99
C LYS A 18 -10.97 12.06 6.43
N TYR A 19 -10.83 11.62 5.18
CA TYR A 19 -11.74 10.69 4.53
C TYR A 19 -11.69 9.28 5.13
N ASP A 20 -10.51 8.79 5.54
CA ASP A 20 -10.39 7.48 6.19
C ASP A 20 -11.08 7.49 7.55
N ILE A 21 -10.90 8.56 8.33
CA ILE A 21 -11.49 8.70 9.66
C ILE A 21 -13.01 8.71 9.57
N VAL A 22 -13.58 9.47 8.64
CA VAL A 22 -15.04 9.52 8.43
C VAL A 22 -15.57 8.16 7.96
N ALA A 23 -14.89 7.51 7.02
CA ALA A 23 -15.34 6.23 6.48
C ALA A 23 -15.25 5.10 7.51
N ILE A 24 -14.15 4.99 8.25
CA ILE A 24 -13.99 4.01 9.33
C ILE A 24 -14.99 4.30 10.47
N GLY A 25 -15.17 5.58 10.84
CA GLY A 25 -16.17 5.99 11.82
C GLY A 25 -17.59 5.58 11.42
N TRP A 26 -17.94 5.76 10.14
CA TRP A 26 -19.24 5.34 9.60
C TRP A 26 -19.45 3.82 9.69
N VAL A 27 -18.41 3.04 9.37
CA VAL A 27 -18.49 1.57 9.45
C VAL A 27 -18.64 1.08 10.89
N ILE A 28 -17.91 1.68 11.84
CA ILE A 28 -18.06 1.37 13.27
C ILE A 28 -19.46 1.75 13.76
N PHE A 29 -19.95 2.93 13.37
CA PHE A 29 -21.31 3.36 13.71
C PHE A 29 -22.36 2.37 13.18
N LEU A 30 -22.23 1.91 11.94
CA LEU A 30 -23.12 0.92 11.34
C LEU A 30 -23.04 -0.43 12.07
N ALA A 31 -21.85 -0.86 12.49
CA ALA A 31 -21.67 -2.08 13.27
C ALA A 31 -22.39 -2.00 14.64
N VAL A 32 -22.27 -0.86 15.34
CA VAL A 32 -22.99 -0.63 16.61
C VAL A 32 -24.50 -0.60 16.40
N LEU A 33 -24.98 0.04 15.33
CA LEU A 33 -26.40 0.07 14.99
C LEU A 33 -26.94 -1.35 14.74
N LEU A 34 -26.19 -2.20 14.02
CA LEU A 34 -26.53 -3.61 13.83
C LEU A 34 -26.56 -4.40 15.15
N LEU A 35 -25.65 -4.13 16.08
CA LEU A 35 -25.67 -4.76 17.41
C LEU A 35 -26.95 -4.40 18.18
N VAL A 36 -27.35 -3.13 18.16
CA VAL A 36 -28.59 -2.67 18.79
C VAL A 36 -29.80 -3.32 18.12
N LEU A 37 -29.86 -3.34 16.78
CA LEU A 37 -30.92 -4.02 16.03
C LEU A 37 -31.02 -5.50 16.39
N ALA A 38 -29.90 -6.19 16.52
CA ALA A 38 -29.89 -7.59 16.90
C ALA A 38 -30.51 -7.83 18.27
N ALA A 39 -30.37 -6.90 19.22
CA ALA A 39 -30.96 -7.01 20.55
C ALA A 39 -32.50 -6.91 20.54
N PHE A 40 -33.09 -6.18 19.58
CA PHE A 40 -34.55 -5.99 19.47
C PHE A 40 -35.25 -7.10 18.67
N ILE A 41 -34.52 -7.97 17.96
CA ILE A 41 -35.11 -8.99 17.10
C ILE A 41 -35.54 -10.21 17.91
N LYS A 42 -36.83 -10.55 17.83
CA LYS A 42 -37.42 -11.72 18.51
C LYS A 42 -37.14 -13.05 17.81
N ARG A 43 -36.78 -13.04 16.53
CA ARG A 43 -36.55 -14.26 15.74
C ARG A 43 -35.10 -14.70 15.88
N HIS A 44 -34.85 -15.75 16.65
CA HIS A 44 -33.51 -16.24 16.98
C HIS A 44 -32.58 -16.43 15.77
N SER A 45 -33.07 -17.00 14.67
CA SER A 45 -32.24 -17.20 13.46
C SER A 45 -31.73 -15.88 12.85
N LEU A 46 -32.58 -14.85 12.77
CA LEU A 46 -32.18 -13.53 12.24
C LEU A 46 -31.28 -12.78 13.22
N GLN A 47 -31.55 -12.91 14.53
CA GLN A 47 -30.73 -12.33 15.57
C GLN A 47 -29.28 -12.84 15.49
N TYR A 48 -29.07 -14.16 15.42
CA TYR A 48 -27.72 -14.73 15.33
C TYR A 48 -26.99 -14.31 14.04
N PHE A 49 -27.70 -14.24 12.91
CA PHE A 49 -27.12 -13.79 11.65
C PHE A 49 -26.64 -12.35 11.72
N ILE A 50 -27.44 -11.44 12.28
CA ILE A 50 -27.10 -10.02 12.40
C ILE A 50 -25.97 -9.82 13.43
N LEU A 51 -25.98 -10.56 14.54
CA LEU A 51 -24.86 -10.55 15.50
C LEU A 51 -23.56 -10.97 14.82
N PHE A 52 -23.57 -12.08 14.09
CA PHE A 52 -22.39 -12.55 13.36
C PHE A 52 -21.89 -11.53 12.34
N LEU A 53 -22.80 -10.92 11.58
CA LEU A 53 -22.46 -9.88 10.62
C LEU A 53 -21.86 -8.63 11.28
N SER A 54 -22.41 -8.21 12.43
CA SER A 54 -21.91 -7.03 13.17
C SER A 54 -20.49 -7.25 13.69
N ILE A 55 -20.17 -8.45 14.17
CA ILE A 55 -18.82 -8.83 14.63
C ILE A 55 -17.86 -8.82 13.44
N LEU A 56 -18.24 -9.42 12.32
CA LEU A 56 -17.45 -9.38 11.08
C LEU A 56 -17.17 -7.95 10.65
N LEU A 57 -18.18 -7.08 10.66
CA LEU A 57 -18.04 -5.69 10.25
C LEU A 57 -17.10 -4.91 11.20
N LEU A 58 -17.11 -5.21 12.50
CA LEU A 58 -16.24 -4.55 13.48
C LEU A 58 -14.76 -4.85 13.23
N PHE A 59 -14.42 -6.11 12.91
CA PHE A 59 -13.03 -6.54 12.69
C PHE A 59 -12.55 -6.27 11.26
N PHE A 60 -13.35 -6.63 10.25
CA PHE A 60 -12.95 -6.56 8.85
C PHE A 60 -13.32 -5.24 8.19
N GLY A 61 -14.30 -4.50 8.73
CA GLY A 61 -14.80 -3.25 8.15
C GLY A 61 -13.74 -2.16 8.03
N PRO A 62 -12.94 -1.84 9.06
CA PRO A 62 -11.89 -0.84 8.96
C PRO A 62 -10.83 -1.19 7.91
N VAL A 63 -10.41 -2.47 7.87
CA VAL A 63 -9.41 -2.97 6.91
C VAL A 63 -9.96 -2.92 5.48
N GLY A 64 -11.19 -3.39 5.28
CA GLY A 64 -11.87 -3.38 3.98
C GLY A 64 -12.06 -1.97 3.45
N THR A 65 -12.51 -1.04 4.30
CA THR A 65 -12.69 0.37 3.93
C THR A 65 -11.38 0.99 3.47
N LYS A 66 -10.29 0.76 4.19
CA LYS A 66 -8.96 1.27 3.83
C LYS A 66 -8.50 0.72 2.47
N LEU A 67 -8.69 -0.57 2.20
CA LEU A 67 -8.35 -1.18 0.91
C LEU A 67 -9.16 -0.59 -0.25
N VAL A 68 -10.45 -0.37 -0.04
CA VAL A 68 -11.33 0.25 -1.05
C VAL A 68 -10.90 1.70 -1.30
N LEU A 69 -10.62 2.46 -0.24
CA LEU A 69 -10.24 3.86 -0.36
C LEU A 69 -8.90 4.05 -1.06
N ASP A 70 -7.90 3.22 -0.74
CA ASP A 70 -6.60 3.28 -1.43
C ASP A 70 -6.72 2.97 -2.92
N ASN A 71 -7.52 1.95 -3.28
CA ASN A 71 -7.74 1.58 -4.69
C ASN A 71 -8.55 2.61 -5.47
N TYR A 72 -9.49 3.30 -4.82
CA TYR A 72 -10.42 4.22 -5.50
C TYR A 72 -9.96 5.67 -5.48
N LEU A 73 -9.50 6.16 -4.33
CA LEU A 73 -9.11 7.56 -4.14
C LEU A 73 -7.62 7.81 -4.35
N ARG A 74 -6.75 6.80 -4.15
CA ARG A 74 -5.28 6.95 -4.08
C ARG A 74 -4.52 6.05 -5.05
N LYS A 75 -5.12 5.71 -6.19
CA LYS A 75 -4.45 4.89 -7.20
C LYS A 75 -3.25 5.63 -7.81
N ALA A 76 -2.05 5.10 -7.59
CA ALA A 76 -0.82 5.57 -8.23
C ALA A 76 -0.28 4.46 -9.13
N ASP A 77 -0.06 4.76 -10.40
CA ASP A 77 0.48 3.82 -11.36
C ASP A 77 1.98 4.11 -11.54
N ILE A 78 2.82 3.07 -11.46
CA ILE A 78 4.25 3.17 -11.75
C ILE A 78 4.57 2.28 -12.95
N THR A 79 5.29 2.85 -13.91
CA THR A 79 5.91 2.11 -15.01
C THR A 79 7.42 2.21 -14.92
N ILE A 80 8.09 1.07 -14.95
CA ILE A 80 9.55 1.00 -14.88
C ILE A 80 10.08 1.04 -16.32
N ASN A 81 10.85 2.08 -16.65
CA ASN A 81 11.37 2.26 -18.01
C ASN A 81 12.69 1.53 -18.18
N LYS A 82 13.58 1.61 -17.17
CA LYS A 82 14.91 1.00 -17.24
C LYS A 82 15.46 0.70 -15.86
N VAL A 83 16.06 -0.47 -15.73
CA VAL A 83 16.86 -0.88 -14.58
C VAL A 83 18.24 -1.24 -15.10
N LYS A 84 19.29 -0.58 -14.61
CA LYS A 84 20.67 -0.85 -15.04
C LYS A 84 21.59 -0.95 -13.83
N ALA A 85 22.16 -2.13 -13.61
CA ALA A 85 23.29 -2.30 -12.72
C ALA A 85 24.56 -1.74 -13.40
N LEU A 86 25.31 -0.91 -12.69
CA LEU A 86 26.56 -0.37 -13.20
C LEU A 86 27.65 -1.44 -13.09
N LYS A 87 28.42 -1.65 -14.17
CA LYS A 87 29.48 -2.67 -14.20
C LYS A 87 30.71 -2.29 -13.38
N TYR A 88 30.94 -0.98 -13.21
CA TYR A 88 32.16 -0.41 -12.62
C TYR A 88 31.96 0.17 -11.22
N SER A 89 30.71 0.22 -10.74
CA SER A 89 30.37 0.63 -9.39
C SER A 89 29.32 -0.32 -8.83
N ASN A 90 29.35 -0.58 -7.51
CA ASN A 90 28.32 -1.37 -6.83
C ASN A 90 27.03 -0.55 -6.68
N SER A 91 26.47 -0.06 -7.78
CA SER A 91 25.27 0.79 -7.77
C SER A 91 24.30 0.38 -8.87
N VAL A 92 23.00 0.54 -8.59
CA VAL A 92 21.91 0.27 -9.52
C VAL A 92 21.14 1.55 -9.80
N ILE A 93 20.93 1.85 -11.08
CA ILE A 93 20.09 2.95 -11.53
C ILE A 93 18.72 2.40 -11.90
N VAL A 94 17.69 2.96 -11.27
CA VAL A 94 16.28 2.69 -11.57
C VAL A 94 15.66 3.97 -12.10
N THR A 95 15.17 3.93 -13.33
CA THR A 95 14.40 5.02 -13.94
C THR A 95 13.02 4.55 -14.31
N GLY A 96 12.02 5.37 -14.00
CA GLY A 96 10.63 5.08 -14.35
C GLY A 96 9.79 6.34 -14.36
N THR A 97 8.50 6.14 -14.63
CA THR A 97 7.48 7.18 -14.53
C THR A 97 6.46 6.79 -13.49
N ILE A 98 6.00 7.79 -12.74
CA ILE A 98 4.89 7.70 -11.81
C ILE A 98 3.76 8.58 -12.33
N THR A 99 2.57 8.00 -12.44
CA THR A 99 1.36 8.67 -12.90
C THR A 99 0.35 8.69 -11.78
N ASN A 100 -0.17 9.89 -11.48
CA ASN A 100 -1.26 10.04 -10.53
C ASN A 100 -2.59 9.70 -11.22
N SER A 101 -2.99 8.44 -11.18
CA SER A 101 -4.31 7.97 -11.66
C SER A 101 -5.42 8.14 -10.62
N SER A 102 -5.15 8.89 -9.55
CA SER A 102 -6.04 9.03 -8.41
C SER A 102 -7.00 10.20 -8.60
N ARG A 103 -8.00 10.27 -7.72
CA ARG A 103 -8.98 11.37 -7.73
C ARG A 103 -8.52 12.57 -6.93
N LEU A 104 -7.40 12.45 -6.22
CA LEU A 104 -6.83 13.47 -5.34
C LEU A 104 -5.44 13.88 -5.85
N PRO A 105 -5.02 15.14 -5.68
CA PRO A 105 -3.61 15.48 -5.86
C PRO A 105 -2.79 14.80 -4.75
N PHE A 106 -1.57 14.37 -5.08
CA PHE A 106 -0.61 13.87 -4.09
C PHE A 106 0.34 15.00 -3.72
N LYS A 107 0.56 15.24 -2.43
CA LYS A 107 1.51 16.27 -1.96
C LYS A 107 2.93 15.73 -1.85
N LYS A 108 3.07 14.48 -1.42
CA LYS A 108 4.33 13.77 -1.25
C LYS A 108 4.19 12.36 -1.82
N CYS A 109 5.23 11.85 -2.45
CA CYS A 109 5.30 10.45 -2.85
C CYS A 109 6.65 9.87 -2.45
N ASP A 110 6.63 8.77 -1.72
CA ASP A 110 7.82 7.99 -1.44
C ASP A 110 7.85 6.79 -2.42
N ILE A 111 9.00 6.53 -3.04
CA ILE A 111 9.17 5.41 -3.97
C ILE A 111 9.95 4.32 -3.23
N ALA A 112 9.28 3.22 -2.91
CA ALA A 112 9.90 2.08 -2.25
C ALA A 112 10.42 1.09 -3.30
N LEU A 113 11.74 0.92 -3.36
CA LEU A 113 12.45 -0.07 -4.16
C LEU A 113 12.67 -1.33 -3.32
N LEU A 114 12.07 -2.44 -3.73
CA LEU A 114 12.11 -3.72 -3.05
C LEU A 114 12.91 -4.71 -3.90
N PHE A 115 14.10 -5.04 -3.41
CA PHE A 115 14.98 -6.01 -4.05
C PHE A 115 14.71 -7.40 -3.49
N THR A 116 14.38 -8.35 -4.36
CA THR A 116 14.01 -9.73 -3.98
C THR A 116 14.88 -10.76 -4.70
N LYS A 117 15.04 -11.95 -4.12
CA LYS A 117 15.75 -13.04 -4.80
C LYS A 117 14.98 -13.46 -6.06
N PRO A 118 15.66 -13.83 -7.15
CA PRO A 118 15.00 -14.42 -8.31
C PRO A 118 14.24 -15.67 -7.85
N SER A 119 12.94 -15.71 -8.14
CA SER A 119 12.06 -16.82 -7.78
C SER A 119 11.65 -17.54 -9.06
N ASN A 120 12.13 -18.79 -9.24
CA ASN A 120 11.60 -19.68 -10.27
C ASN A 120 10.12 -19.96 -9.96
N ASN A 121 9.20 -19.45 -10.80
CA ASN A 121 7.75 -19.71 -11.00
C ASN A 121 6.84 -20.22 -9.86
N ASN A 122 7.32 -20.33 -8.62
CA ASN A 122 6.57 -20.79 -7.47
C ASN A 122 5.88 -19.58 -6.84
N ILE A 123 4.56 -19.54 -6.98
CA ILE A 123 3.69 -18.47 -6.48
C ILE A 123 3.92 -18.22 -4.97
N MET A 124 4.11 -19.29 -4.20
CA MET A 124 4.43 -19.22 -2.76
C MET A 124 5.78 -18.53 -2.48
N LYS A 125 6.80 -18.75 -3.32
CA LYS A 125 8.10 -18.07 -3.21
C LYS A 125 8.02 -16.60 -3.62
N LYS A 126 7.13 -16.25 -4.55
CA LYS A 126 6.86 -14.86 -4.95
C LYS A 126 6.20 -14.06 -3.82
N VAL A 127 5.20 -14.65 -3.16
CA VAL A 127 4.50 -14.03 -2.02
C VAL A 127 5.45 -13.84 -0.84
N THR A 128 6.19 -14.88 -0.45
CA THR A 128 7.17 -14.80 0.65
C THR A 128 8.30 -13.80 0.37
N ASN A 129 8.80 -13.73 -0.86
CA ASN A 129 9.81 -12.73 -1.24
C ASN A 129 9.27 -11.30 -1.21
N THR A 130 7.98 -11.09 -1.52
CA THR A 130 7.34 -9.77 -1.42
C THR A 130 7.17 -9.33 0.04
N LEU A 131 6.90 -10.28 0.94
CA LEU A 131 6.79 -10.05 2.39
C LEU A 131 8.15 -9.85 3.07
N LYS A 132 9.22 -10.45 2.52
CA LYS A 132 10.58 -10.36 3.07
C LYS A 132 11.59 -9.98 1.97
N PRO A 133 11.60 -8.71 1.54
CA PRO A 133 12.60 -8.22 0.60
C PRO A 133 14.00 -8.31 1.23
N LEU A 134 15.02 -8.49 0.38
CA LEU A 134 16.44 -8.52 0.76
C LEU A 134 16.89 -7.14 1.23
N HIS A 135 16.56 -6.12 0.43
CA HIS A 135 16.80 -4.72 0.74
C HIS A 135 15.60 -3.89 0.30
N THR A 136 15.26 -2.91 1.14
CA THR A 136 14.25 -1.90 0.86
C THR A 136 14.93 -0.55 0.88
N PHE A 137 14.80 0.20 -0.20
CA PHE A 137 15.23 1.60 -0.25
C PHE A 137 13.99 2.46 -0.47
N VAL A 138 13.85 3.53 0.31
CA VAL A 138 12.76 4.48 0.17
C VAL A 138 13.37 5.80 -0.28
N TRP A 139 12.90 6.30 -1.42
CA TRP A 139 13.31 7.60 -1.92
C TRP A 139 12.14 8.58 -1.82
N ASP A 140 12.36 9.68 -1.11
CA ASP A 140 11.34 10.69 -0.85
C ASP A 140 11.29 11.69 -2.00
N MET A 141 10.15 11.75 -2.68
CA MET A 141 9.86 12.74 -3.70
C MET A 141 8.93 13.81 -3.11
N ASN A 142 9.51 14.93 -2.67
CA ASN A 142 8.78 16.11 -2.18
C ASN A 142 8.23 16.96 -3.33
N THR A 143 7.61 16.34 -4.32
CA THR A 143 6.94 17.05 -5.42
C THR A 143 5.46 16.73 -5.39
N THR A 144 4.64 17.77 -5.46
CA THR A 144 3.20 17.62 -5.66
C THR A 144 2.95 17.01 -7.04
N LEU A 145 2.09 15.99 -7.12
CA LEU A 145 1.58 15.42 -8.36
C LEU A 145 0.10 15.74 -8.48
N GLU A 146 -0.25 16.57 -9.46
CA GLU A 146 -1.64 16.86 -9.78
C GLU A 146 -2.35 15.65 -10.40
N LYS A 147 -3.67 15.74 -10.53
CA LYS A 147 -4.48 14.64 -11.07
C LYS A 147 -4.08 14.36 -12.51
N LYS A 148 -3.83 13.08 -12.84
CA LYS A 148 -3.35 12.61 -14.16
C LYS A 148 -1.96 13.12 -14.56
N GLU A 149 -1.26 13.81 -13.67
CA GLU A 149 0.11 14.24 -13.94
C GLU A 149 1.04 13.03 -13.92
N THR A 150 2.03 13.03 -14.82
CA THR A 150 3.06 12.00 -14.90
C THR A 150 4.42 12.64 -14.69
N LYS A 151 5.21 12.10 -13.76
CA LYS A 151 6.59 12.56 -13.50
C LYS A 151 7.59 11.43 -13.69
N GLN A 152 8.75 11.79 -14.23
CA GLN A 152 9.89 10.89 -14.34
C GLN A 152 10.72 10.93 -13.06
N PHE A 153 11.16 9.75 -12.61
CA PHE A 153 12.09 9.64 -11.49
C PHE A 153 13.32 8.84 -11.90
N LYS A 154 14.46 9.20 -11.29
CA LYS A 154 15.74 8.50 -11.44
C LYS A 154 16.32 8.31 -10.05
N ILE A 155 16.39 7.07 -9.61
CA ILE A 155 16.92 6.70 -8.30
C ILE A 155 18.23 5.94 -8.52
N ILE A 156 19.27 6.34 -7.79
CA ILE A 156 20.56 5.67 -7.76
C ILE A 156 20.68 5.03 -6.38
N VAL A 157 20.82 3.71 -6.36
CA VAL A 157 21.03 2.94 -5.13
C VAL A 157 22.49 2.53 -5.09
N ASP A 158 23.23 3.09 -4.13
CA ASP A 158 24.64 2.76 -3.92
C ASP A 158 24.84 1.56 -3.00
N SER A 159 26.01 0.93 -3.09
CA SER A 159 26.41 -0.26 -2.30
C SER A 159 25.55 -1.52 -2.51
N PHE A 160 25.03 -1.71 -3.73
CA PHE A 160 24.28 -2.90 -4.12
C PHE A 160 25.20 -4.00 -4.65
N LYS A 161 25.47 -5.03 -3.84
CA LYS A 161 26.41 -6.13 -4.15
C LYS A 161 25.78 -7.38 -4.79
N ILE A 162 24.48 -7.36 -5.11
CA ILE A 162 23.74 -8.55 -5.55
C ILE A 162 23.70 -8.60 -7.08
N LYS A 163 24.16 -9.70 -7.68
CA LYS A 163 24.20 -9.87 -9.15
C LYS A 163 22.85 -10.17 -9.77
N ASP A 164 22.08 -11.07 -9.16
CA ASP A 164 20.76 -11.49 -9.66
C ASP A 164 19.66 -11.10 -8.67
N PHE A 165 18.72 -10.25 -9.12
CA PHE A 165 17.63 -9.75 -8.30
C PHE A 165 16.39 -9.45 -9.14
N ASN A 166 15.22 -9.61 -8.52
CA ASN A 166 13.98 -9.07 -9.02
C ASN A 166 13.68 -7.75 -8.30
N LEU A 167 13.41 -6.69 -9.06
CA LEU A 167 13.03 -5.39 -8.52
C LEU A 167 11.51 -5.24 -8.55
N THR A 168 10.91 -4.94 -7.41
CA THR A 168 9.53 -4.47 -7.31
C THR A 168 9.55 -3.03 -6.86
N VAL A 169 8.82 -2.16 -7.55
CA VAL A 169 8.70 -0.74 -7.21
C VAL A 169 7.29 -0.50 -6.68
N GLN A 170 7.17 0.06 -5.49
CA GLN A 170 5.89 0.40 -4.88
C GLN A 170 5.79 1.91 -4.65
N PRO A 171 4.82 2.61 -5.27
CA PRO A 171 4.52 3.98 -4.93
C PRO A 171 3.87 4.04 -3.55
N ARG A 172 4.32 4.96 -2.71
CA ARG A 172 3.70 5.31 -1.43
C ARG A 172 3.38 6.80 -1.45
N CYS A 173 2.23 7.15 -1.99
CA CYS A 173 1.82 8.54 -2.17
C CYS A 173 0.83 9.00 -1.09
N TYR A 174 1.01 10.24 -0.64
CA TYR A 174 0.22 10.89 0.40
C TYR A 174 -0.55 12.08 -0.19
N PRO A 175 -1.88 12.14 -0.05
CA PRO A 175 -2.71 13.28 -0.47
C PRO A 175 -2.48 14.57 0.35
#